data_AF-A0A1X6ZME5-F1
#
_entry.id   AF-A0A1X6ZME5-F1
#
_cell.length_a   1.000
_cell.length_b   1.000
_cell.length_c   1.000
_cell.angle_alpha   90.00
_cell.angle_beta   90.00
_cell.angle_gamma   90.00
#
_symmetry.space_group_name_H-M   'P 1'
#
loop_
_entity.id
_entity.type
_entity.pdbx_description
1 polymer ?
#
loop_
_entity_poly.entity_id
_entity_poly.type
_entity_poly.pdbx_seq_one_letter_code
_entity_poly.pdbx_strand_id
1 'polypeptide(L)' 'MAQTATQSTARSLAGILIAPFAYIGRGLVAIAEAGPRMQQVRRLNDMSDEDLAALGTTRAEMVRKIFGGSIYL' A
#
# COMPACT_ATOMS: atom_id res chain seq x y z
N MET A 1 9.48 43.74 -12.55
CA MET A 1 8.06 43.52 -12.22
C MET A 1 7.75 42.04 -12.39
N ALA A 2 7.94 41.22 -11.34
CA ALA A 2 7.61 39.80 -11.38
C ALA A 2 6.24 39.61 -10.73
N GLN A 3 5.26 39.12 -11.48
CA GLN A 3 3.92 38.88 -10.96
C GLN A 3 3.89 37.51 -10.28
N THR A 4 3.80 37.51 -8.95
CA THR A 4 3.49 36.32 -8.16
C THR A 4 2.03 35.94 -8.38
N ALA A 5 1.79 34.91 -9.19
CA ALA A 5 0.47 34.34 -9.35
C ALA A 5 0.04 33.67 -8.03
N THR A 6 -0.84 34.32 -7.28
CA THR A 6 -1.50 33.71 -6.13
C THR A 6 -2.58 32.78 -6.67
N GLN A 7 -2.27 31.47 -6.74
CA GLN A 7 -3.24 30.46 -7.11
C GLN A 7 -4.19 30.24 -5.92
N SER A 8 -5.27 31.04 -5.86
CA SER A 8 -6.37 30.81 -4.94
C SER A 8 -6.93 29.42 -5.19
N THR A 9 -6.66 28.49 -4.27
CA THR A 9 -7.26 27.15 -4.27
C THR A 9 -8.70 27.29 -3.79
N ALA A 10 -9.54 27.96 -4.59
CA ALA A 10 -10.97 27.93 -4.39
C ALA A 10 -11.39 26.47 -4.50
N ARG A 11 -11.83 25.88 -3.38
CA ARG A 11 -12.33 24.51 -3.33
C ARG A 11 -13.37 24.36 -4.43
N SER A 12 -13.03 23.63 -5.50
CA SER A 12 -13.94 23.48 -6.62
C SER A 12 -15.18 22.72 -6.14
N LEU A 13 -16.37 23.11 -6.61
CA LEU A 13 -17.62 22.40 -6.32
C LEU A 13 -17.50 20.91 -6.68
N ALA A 14 -16.78 20.61 -7.77
CA ALA A 14 -16.41 19.24 -8.15
C ALA A 14 -15.59 18.53 -7.05
N GLY A 15 -14.60 19.19 -6.45
CA GLY A 15 -13.81 18.65 -5.35
C GLY A 15 -14.58 18.47 -4.03
N ILE A 16 -15.72 19.13 -3.86
CA ILE A 16 -16.63 18.89 -2.72
C ILE A 16 -17.49 17.64 -3.00
N LEU A 17 -18.05 17.52 -4.20
CA LEU A 17 -18.87 16.37 -4.59
C LEU A 17 -18.08 15.05 -4.65
N ILE A 18 -16.81 15.09 -5.05
CA ILE A 18 -15.94 13.91 -5.16
C ILE A 18 -15.28 13.53 -3.82
N ALA A 19 -15.23 14.47 -2.86
CA ALA A 19 -14.59 14.26 -1.55
C ALA A 19 -14.94 12.92 -0.87
N PRO A 20 -16.22 12.52 -0.73
CA PRO A 20 -16.56 11.27 -0.03
C PRO A 20 -15.93 10.03 -0.70
N PHE A 21 -15.93 9.96 -2.03
CA PHE A 21 -15.33 8.84 -2.76
C PHE A 21 -13.81 8.79 -2.56
N ALA A 22 -13.15 9.94 -2.55
CA ALA A 22 -11.72 10.02 -2.26
C ALA A 22 -11.40 9.57 -0.83
N TYR A 23 -12.24 9.92 0.15
CA TYR A 23 -12.07 9.46 1.54
C TYR A 23 -12.28 7.96 1.69
N ILE A 24 -13.33 7.40 1.08
CA ILE A 24 -13.58 5.96 1.09
C ILE A 24 -12.42 5.22 0.42
N GLY A 25 -11.97 5.67 -0.75
CA GLY A 25 -10.84 5.07 -1.45
C GLY A 25 -9.56 5.07 -0.61
N ARG A 26 -9.24 6.19 0.04
CA ARG A 26 -8.11 6.27 0.99
C ARG A 26 -8.27 5.32 2.18
N GLY A 27 -9.49 5.17 2.69
CA GLY A 27 -9.80 4.21 3.75
C GLY A 27 -9.55 2.76 3.32
N LEU A 28 -9.99 2.38 2.12
CA LEU A 28 -9.74 1.05 1.56
C LEU A 28 -8.24 0.78 1.36
N VAL A 29 -7.47 1.78 0.90
CA VAL A 29 -6.01 1.69 0.78
C VAL A 29 -5.36 1.50 2.16
N ALA A 30 -5.75 2.29 3.16
CA ALA A 30 -5.21 2.17 4.51
C ALA A 30 -5.51 0.78 5.13
N ILE A 31 -6.70 0.24 4.90
CA ILE A 31 -7.07 -1.12 5.35
C ILE A 31 -6.20 -2.17 4.64
N ALA A 32 -5.99 -2.02 3.32
CA ALA A 32 -5.15 -2.93 2.55
C ALA A 32 -3.69 -2.90 3.04
N GLU A 33 -3.15 -1.72 3.33
CA GLU A 33 -1.78 -1.52 3.83
C GLU A 33 -1.59 -2.02 5.27
N ALA A 34 -2.62 -1.93 6.11
CA ALA A 34 -2.60 -2.40 7.49
C ALA A 34 -2.84 -3.92 7.64
N GLY A 35 -3.19 -4.60 6.55
CA GLY A 35 -3.56 -6.01 6.58
C GLY A 35 -2.46 -6.96 7.08
N PRO A 36 -2.82 -8.12 7.68
CA PRO A 36 -1.86 -9.10 8.19
C PRO A 36 -0.86 -9.62 7.14
N ARG A 37 -1.26 -9.64 5.86
CA ARG A 37 -0.37 -10.02 4.74
C ARG A 37 0.72 -9.00 4.52
N MET A 38 0.40 -7.71 4.58
CA MET A 38 1.38 -6.65 4.39
C MET A 38 2.42 -6.65 5.51
N GLN A 39 2.02 -6.98 6.74
CA GLN A 39 2.97 -7.19 7.84
C GLN A 39 3.92 -8.37 7.58
N GLN A 40 3.43 -9.46 6.99
CA GLN A 40 4.27 -10.61 6.61
C GLN A 40 5.25 -10.25 5.49
N VAL A 41 4.83 -9.46 4.50
CA VAL A 41 5.71 -8.95 3.45
C VAL A 41 6.80 -8.05 4.02
N ARG A 42 6.46 -7.15 4.95
CA ARG A 42 7.44 -6.30 5.64
C ARG A 42 8.49 -7.15 6.36
N ARG A 43 8.04 -8.13 7.17
CA ARG A 43 8.96 -9.09 7.83
C ARG A 43 9.85 -9.82 6.83
N LEU A 44 9.30 -10.28 5.71
CA LEU A 44 10.08 -10.96 4.68
C LEU A 44 11.14 -10.03 4.04
N ASN A 45 10.80 -8.76 3.83
CA ASN A 45 11.74 -7.77 3.30
C ASN A 45 12.85 -7.40 4.30
N ASP A 46 12.55 -7.47 5.59
CA ASP A 46 13.54 -7.23 6.66
C ASP A 46 14.52 -8.41 6.82
N MET A 47 14.23 -9.58 6.24
CA MET A 47 15.10 -10.76 6.29
C MET A 47 16.12 -10.78 5.14
N SER A 48 17.36 -11.13 5.48
CA SER A 48 18.42 -11.36 4.50
C SER A 48 18.24 -12.68 3.76
N ASP A 49 18.93 -12.84 2.62
CA ASP A 49 18.86 -14.10 1.86
C ASP A 49 19.61 -15.23 2.60
N GLU A 50 20.61 -14.91 3.41
CA GLU A 50 21.29 -15.84 4.31
C GLU A 50 20.35 -16.37 5.40
N ASP A 51 19.52 -15.50 5.99
CA ASP A 51 18.50 -15.90 6.97
C ASP A 51 17.46 -16.82 6.33
N LEU A 52 17.05 -16.52 5.09
CA LEU A 52 16.14 -17.37 4.33
C LEU A 52 16.75 -18.74 4.03
N ALA A 53 18.03 -18.77 3.66
CA ALA A 53 18.77 -20.01 3.42
C ALA A 53 18.93 -20.84 4.71
N ALA A 54 19.18 -20.20 5.86
CA ALA A 54 19.23 -20.86 7.17
C ALA A 54 17.88 -21.49 7.57
N LEU A 55 16.77 -20.88 7.13
CA LEU A 55 15.42 -21.43 7.28
C LEU A 55 15.07 -22.49 6.22
N GLY A 56 15.97 -22.76 5.28
CA GLY A 56 15.75 -23.72 4.20
C GLY A 56 14.66 -23.30 3.22
N THR A 57 14.47 -22.00 3.02
CA THR A 57 13.46 -21.46 2.11
C THR A 57 14.02 -20.38 1.20
N THR A 58 13.27 -20.04 0.16
CA THR A 58 13.57 -18.92 -0.73
C THR A 58 12.57 -17.78 -0.56
N ARG A 59 12.98 -16.57 -0.95
CA ARG A 59 12.09 -15.40 -0.97
C ARG A 59 10.82 -15.67 -1.79
N ALA A 60 10.94 -16.35 -2.93
CA ALA A 60 9.83 -16.69 -3.80
C ALA A 60 8.83 -17.67 -3.15
N GLU A 61 9.32 -18.68 -2.42
CA GLU A 61 8.46 -19.61 -1.66
C GLU A 61 7.72 -18.90 -0.53
N MET A 62 8.39 -17.99 0.18
CA MET A 62 7.75 -17.22 1.25
C MET A 62 6.67 -16.28 0.70
N VAL A 63 6.91 -15.62 -0.44
CA VAL A 63 5.87 -14.86 -1.16
C VAL A 63 4.71 -15.78 -1.55
N ARG A 64 5.00 -16.96 -2.11
CA ARG A 64 3.96 -17.95 -2.45
C ARG A 64 3.19 -18.42 -1.23
N LYS A 65 3.82 -18.53 -0.05
CA LYS A 65 3.15 -18.88 1.20
C LYS A 65 2.24 -17.75 1.71
N ILE A 66 2.68 -16.50 1.61
CA ILE A 66 1.91 -15.32 2.03
C ILE A 66 0.66 -15.13 1.16
N PHE A 67 0.75 -15.39 -0.15
CA PHE A 67 -0.32 -15.10 -1.11
C PHE A 67 -1.02 -16.34 -1.69
N GLY A 68 -0.46 -17.53 -1.55
CA GLY A 68 -0.93 -18.75 -2.23
C GLY A 68 -2.32 -19.22 -1.81
N GLY A 69 -2.73 -18.91 -0.58
CA GLY A 69 -4.09 -19.23 -0.10
C GLY A 69 -5.20 -18.35 -0.69
N SER A 70 -4.89 -17.24 -1.38
CA SER A 70 -5.91 -16.34 -1.94
C SER A 70 -6.11 -16.47 -3.46
N ILE A 71 -5.38 -17.36 -4.14
CA ILE A 71 -5.53 -17.58 -5.59
C ILE A 71 -6.66 -18.60 -5.89
N TYR A 72 -7.21 -19.26 -4.86
CA TYR A 72 -8.29 -20.25 -4.98
C TYR A 72 -9.65 -19.75 -4.45
N LEU A 73 -9.96 -18.46 -4.60
CA LEU A 73 -11.28 -17.88 -4.34
C LEU A 73 -11.93 -17.40 -5.64
#